data_AF-A0A8T0EAI5-F1
#
_entry.id   AF-A0A8T0EAI5-F1
#
_cell.length_a   1.000
_cell.length_b   1.000
_cell.length_c   1.000
_cell.angle_alpha   90.00
_cell.angle_beta   90.00
_cell.angle_gamma   90.00
#
_symmetry.space_group_name_H-M   'P 1'
#
loop_
_entity.id
_entity.type
_entity.pdbx_description
1 polymer ?
#
loop_
_entity_poly.entity_id
_entity_poly.type
_entity_poly.pdbx_seq_one_letter_code
_entity_poly.pdbx_strand_id
1 'polypeptide(L)'
;MLNRFIENATRKSKTKISIVRLYLRLLSQDRFNRYSPFSSLRRPFFDILYKECSDSQLIVDTLKVFNFEMWTISENDPCQLEFFLHHVHTLKKEKEFLRTDMIHFCLAESLYKNVEILFKYQDAPRKSLQSYQQTVSRLRNKGLGLPEGASTIPVEDGIATKDRHFLILQIFAIFFTGRSDGLKALQMIWRSIPDPAIHLTELASLFPALRDTECIDEIHRFVKHITGEESLVHQPRKLKHFCRITIRKGLSENRNLFTGIGKLGLPSSLQLFIRLEN
;
A
#
# COMPACT_ATOMS: atom_id res chain seq x y z
N MET A 1 29.07 19.33 -0.70
CA MET A 1 29.37 20.35 0.32
C MET A 1 28.09 20.94 0.93
N LEU A 2 27.11 21.36 0.12
CA LEU A 2 25.84 21.95 0.61
C LEU A 2 25.03 21.03 1.54
N ASN A 3 24.88 19.73 1.27
CA ASN A 3 24.11 18.83 2.14
C ASN A 3 24.69 18.72 3.52
N ARG A 4 26.01 18.50 3.63
CA ARG A 4 26.69 18.45 4.93
C ARG A 4 26.53 19.76 5.71
N PHE A 5 26.55 20.89 5.02
CA PHE A 5 26.27 22.19 5.64
C PHE A 5 24.84 22.24 6.18
N ILE A 6 23.85 21.86 5.38
CA ILE A 6 22.43 21.83 5.78
C ILE A 6 22.22 20.84 6.92
N GLU A 7 22.74 19.62 6.84
CA GLU A 7 22.66 18.59 7.89
C GLU A 7 23.24 19.11 9.21
N ASN A 8 24.42 19.74 9.15
CA ASN A 8 25.06 20.33 10.33
C ASN A 8 24.26 21.50 10.90
N ALA A 9 23.78 22.40 10.04
CA ALA A 9 22.94 23.53 10.46
C ALA A 9 21.66 23.02 11.13
N THR A 10 21.05 21.99 10.54
CA THR A 10 19.81 21.38 11.03
C THR A 10 20.00 20.68 12.38
N ARG A 11 21.15 20.02 12.58
CA ARG A 11 21.47 19.33 13.84
C ARG A 11 21.73 20.30 14.99
N LYS A 12 22.37 21.45 14.72
CA LYS A 12 22.81 22.42 15.73
C LYS A 12 21.82 23.55 15.99
N SER A 13 20.90 23.81 15.06
CA SER A 13 20.00 24.95 15.15
C SER A 13 18.78 24.68 16.03
N LYS A 14 18.37 25.70 16.79
CA LYS A 14 17.07 25.75 17.48
C LYS A 14 15.91 26.10 16.53
N THR A 15 16.21 26.53 15.30
CA THR A 15 15.23 27.00 14.29
C THR A 15 15.15 26.08 13.08
N LYS A 16 15.05 24.76 13.30
CA LYS A 16 15.11 23.75 12.23
C LYS A 16 14.03 23.94 11.16
N ILE A 17 12.81 24.32 11.56
CA ILE A 17 11.72 24.63 10.63
C ILE A 17 12.06 25.78 9.68
N SER A 18 12.77 26.80 10.16
CA SER A 18 13.23 27.91 9.33
C SER A 18 14.25 27.44 8.29
N ILE A 19 15.09 26.46 8.63
CA ILE A 19 16.04 25.83 7.69
C ILE A 19 15.29 25.05 6.61
N VAL A 20 14.27 24.26 6.98
CA VAL A 20 13.42 23.55 6.01
C VAL A 20 12.75 24.54 5.04
N ARG A 21 12.16 25.63 5.55
CA ARG A 21 11.57 26.69 4.72
C ARG A 21 12.58 27.37 3.80
N LEU A 22 13.78 27.63 4.28
CA LEU A 22 14.85 28.22 3.47
C LEU A 22 15.25 27.26 2.35
N TYR A 23 15.39 25.97 2.67
CA TYR A 23 15.74 24.95 1.70
C TYR A 23 14.69 24.80 0.60
N LEU A 24 13.40 24.77 0.96
CA LEU A 24 12.32 24.73 -0.03
C LEU A 24 12.33 25.95 -0.95
N ARG A 25 12.58 27.14 -0.39
CA ARG A 25 12.75 28.37 -1.19
C ARG A 25 13.92 28.26 -2.16
N LEU A 26 15.03 27.67 -1.76
CA LEU A 26 16.17 27.43 -2.67
C LEU A 26 15.80 26.45 -3.79
N LEU A 27 15.10 25.37 -3.48
CA LEU A 27 14.68 24.38 -4.49
C LEU A 27 13.62 24.89 -5.45
N SER A 28 12.80 25.86 -5.03
CA SER A 28 11.84 26.53 -5.91
C SER A 28 12.50 27.40 -6.99
N GLN A 29 13.81 27.67 -6.89
CA GLN A 29 14.55 28.38 -7.93
C GLN A 29 15.00 27.42 -9.03
N ASP A 30 14.73 27.76 -10.30
CA ASP A 30 15.01 26.91 -11.48
C ASP A 30 16.47 26.41 -11.57
N ARG A 31 17.42 27.16 -11.01
CA ARG A 31 18.85 26.79 -10.97
C ARG A 31 19.14 25.56 -10.10
N PHE A 32 18.28 25.26 -9.13
CA PHE A 32 18.45 24.14 -8.20
C PHE A 32 17.55 22.94 -8.51
N ASN A 33 16.48 23.13 -9.28
CA ASN A 33 15.52 22.09 -9.64
C ASN A 33 16.15 20.93 -10.43
N ARG A 34 17.28 21.17 -11.12
CA ARG A 34 18.03 20.13 -11.87
C ARG A 34 18.82 19.17 -10.96
N TYR A 35 18.97 19.48 -9.67
CA TYR A 35 19.72 18.65 -8.74
C TYR A 35 18.77 17.75 -7.94
N SER A 36 18.53 16.56 -8.49
CA SER A 36 17.87 15.42 -7.84
C SER A 36 18.68 14.61 -6.79
N PRO A 37 19.92 14.93 -6.33
CA PRO A 37 20.67 14.00 -5.46
C PRO A 37 20.45 14.21 -3.95
N PHE A 38 19.43 14.95 -3.51
CA PHE A 38 19.25 15.31 -2.10
C PHE A 38 18.50 14.26 -1.25
N SER A 39 18.56 12.99 -1.64
CA SER A 39 17.96 11.89 -0.87
C SER A 39 18.48 11.83 0.58
N SER A 40 19.72 12.27 0.85
CA SER A 40 20.29 12.27 2.22
C SER A 40 19.56 13.21 3.18
N LEU A 41 18.96 14.29 2.67
CA LEU A 41 18.22 15.27 3.48
C LEU A 41 16.77 14.88 3.74
N ARG A 42 16.23 13.94 2.95
CA ARG A 42 14.83 13.51 3.03
C ARG A 42 14.45 13.08 4.45
N ARG A 43 15.19 12.13 5.02
CA ARG A 43 14.89 11.56 6.34
C ARG A 43 15.05 12.59 7.48
N PRO A 44 16.16 13.34 7.59
CA PRO A 44 16.26 14.41 8.58
C PRO A 44 15.12 15.42 8.51
N PHE A 45 14.70 15.80 7.30
CA PHE A 45 13.64 16.80 7.12
C PHE A 45 12.28 16.24 7.55
N PHE A 46 11.97 15.00 7.16
CA PHE A 46 10.72 14.36 7.57
C PHE A 46 10.67 14.16 9.09
N ASP A 47 11.76 13.77 9.73
CA ASP A 47 11.86 13.66 11.19
C ASP A 47 11.58 15.01 11.89
N ILE A 48 12.07 16.12 11.33
CA ILE A 48 11.83 17.47 11.87
C ILE A 48 10.37 17.87 11.68
N LEU A 49 9.81 17.63 10.49
CA LEU A 49 8.43 17.93 10.22
C LEU A 49 7.51 17.17 11.17
N TYR A 50 7.75 15.86 11.34
CA TYR A 50 6.98 15.02 12.24
C TYR A 50 7.04 15.47 13.71
N LYS A 51 8.21 15.91 14.18
CA LYS A 51 8.42 16.26 15.59
C LYS A 51 8.07 17.70 15.93
N GLU A 52 8.24 18.63 14.99
CA GLU A 52 8.30 20.06 15.27
C GLU A 52 7.37 20.91 14.39
N CYS A 53 6.65 20.33 13.41
CA CYS A 53 5.83 21.08 12.48
C CYS A 53 4.33 20.75 12.60
N SER A 54 3.49 21.79 12.65
CA SER A 54 2.03 21.69 12.53
C SER A 54 1.48 22.40 11.29
N ASP A 55 2.35 23.05 10.51
CA ASP A 55 2.02 23.80 9.31
C ASP A 55 1.78 22.82 8.14
N SER A 56 0.51 22.49 7.91
CA SER A 56 0.09 21.53 6.87
C SER A 56 0.62 21.90 5.48
N GLN A 57 0.69 23.20 5.17
CA GLN A 57 1.10 23.66 3.84
C GLN A 57 2.61 23.46 3.67
N LEU A 58 3.41 23.81 4.67
CA LEU A 58 4.85 23.52 4.66
C LEU A 58 5.15 22.02 4.55
N ILE A 59 4.42 21.20 5.31
CA ILE A 59 4.57 19.74 5.28
C ILE A 59 4.32 19.24 3.87
N VAL A 60 3.15 19.55 3.29
CA VAL A 60 2.77 19.13 1.94
C VAL A 60 3.77 19.60 0.89
N ASP A 61 4.24 20.85 0.94
CA ASP A 61 5.22 21.35 -0.02
C ASP A 61 6.55 20.61 0.09
N THR A 62 6.95 20.24 1.30
CA THR A 62 8.14 19.40 1.53
C THR A 62 7.95 18.00 0.94
N LEU A 63 6.80 17.38 1.19
CA LEU A 63 6.48 16.05 0.68
C LEU A 63 6.54 15.99 -0.86
N LYS A 64 6.09 17.05 -1.55
CA LYS A 64 6.17 17.14 -3.02
C LYS A 64 7.61 17.14 -3.49
N VAL A 65 8.43 18.00 -2.88
CA VAL A 65 9.84 18.18 -3.25
C VAL A 65 10.64 16.90 -3.06
N PHE A 66 10.38 16.14 -1.99
CA PHE A 66 11.16 14.94 -1.68
C PHE A 66 10.63 13.64 -2.28
N ASN A 67 9.60 13.69 -3.12
CA ASN A 67 8.90 12.54 -3.69
C ASN A 67 8.39 11.59 -2.59
N PHE A 68 7.28 11.98 -1.97
CA PHE A 68 6.62 11.23 -0.90
C PHE A 68 6.28 9.78 -1.27
N GLU A 69 5.83 9.51 -2.51
CA GLU A 69 5.55 8.14 -2.95
C GLU A 69 6.80 7.26 -2.85
N MET A 70 7.94 7.74 -3.36
CA MET A 70 9.21 7.02 -3.23
C MET A 70 9.64 6.82 -1.78
N TRP A 71 9.37 7.78 -0.89
CA TRP A 71 9.66 7.64 0.53
C TRP A 71 8.81 6.54 1.18
N THR A 72 7.50 6.55 0.93
CA THR A 72 6.53 5.61 1.51
C THR A 72 6.82 4.15 1.12
N ILE A 73 7.39 3.91 -0.07
CA ILE A 73 7.81 2.57 -0.51
C ILE A 73 9.23 2.18 -0.08
N SER A 74 10.03 3.12 0.45
CA SER A 74 11.39 2.85 0.91
C SER A 74 11.53 2.80 2.43
N GLU A 75 10.59 3.38 3.18
CA GLU A 75 10.69 3.56 4.63
C GLU A 75 9.50 2.92 5.34
N ASN A 76 9.79 2.14 6.39
CA ASN A 76 8.80 1.45 7.21
C ASN A 76 8.48 2.24 8.48
N ASP A 77 7.94 3.46 8.33
CA ASP A 77 7.52 4.32 9.43
C ASP A 77 6.02 4.65 9.34
N PRO A 78 5.14 3.76 9.84
CA PRO A 78 3.70 3.95 9.75
C PRO A 78 3.20 5.17 10.53
N CYS A 79 3.89 5.56 11.61
CA CYS A 79 3.51 6.73 12.41
C CYS A 79 3.76 8.03 11.64
N GLN A 80 4.93 8.17 11.03
CA GLN A 80 5.23 9.31 10.16
C GLN A 80 4.32 9.30 8.92
N LEU A 81 4.08 8.13 8.32
CA LEU A 81 3.18 8.01 7.18
C LEU A 81 1.77 8.51 7.51
N GLU A 82 1.19 8.08 8.64
CA GLU A 82 -0.14 8.52 9.06
C GLU A 82 -0.19 10.03 9.31
N PHE A 83 0.83 10.57 9.97
CA PHE A 83 0.96 12.01 10.19
C PHE A 83 0.99 12.79 8.87
N PHE A 84 1.81 12.38 7.91
CA PHE A 84 1.90 13.05 6.62
C PHE A 84 0.61 12.95 5.81
N LEU A 85 -0.02 11.77 5.79
CA LEU A 85 -1.31 11.59 5.12
C LEU A 85 -2.42 12.42 5.76
N HIS A 86 -2.39 12.62 7.08
CA HIS A 86 -3.35 13.49 7.77
C HIS A 86 -3.24 14.94 7.28
N HIS A 87 -2.03 15.47 7.10
CA HIS A 87 -1.81 16.81 6.56
C HIS A 87 -2.19 16.93 5.08
N VAL A 88 -1.87 15.91 4.27
CA VAL A 88 -2.31 15.84 2.86
C VAL A 88 -3.84 15.83 2.77
N HIS A 89 -4.50 15.06 3.64
CA HIS A 89 -5.95 14.96 3.73
C HIS A 89 -6.62 16.25 4.16
N THR A 90 -6.07 16.92 5.18
CA THR A 90 -6.56 18.22 5.67
C THR A 90 -6.56 19.27 4.57
N LEU A 91 -5.54 19.26 3.71
CA LEU A 91 -5.47 20.15 2.54
C LEU A 91 -6.19 19.60 1.30
N LYS A 92 -6.81 18.42 1.42
CA LYS A 92 -7.53 17.72 0.34
C LYS A 92 -6.66 17.50 -0.91
N LYS A 93 -5.39 17.16 -0.74
CA LYS A 93 -4.41 16.96 -1.83
C LYS A 93 -4.09 15.49 -2.11
N GLU A 94 -4.89 14.54 -1.63
CA GLU A 94 -4.62 13.10 -1.71
C GLU A 94 -4.38 12.63 -3.15
N LYS A 95 -5.15 13.14 -4.11
CA LYS A 95 -4.97 12.81 -5.54
C LYS A 95 -3.60 13.24 -6.10
N GLU A 96 -2.93 14.21 -5.47
CA GLU A 96 -1.60 14.65 -5.88
C GLU A 96 -0.50 13.71 -5.40
N PHE A 97 -0.69 13.05 -4.26
CA PHE A 97 0.32 12.23 -3.57
C PHE A 97 0.09 10.72 -3.65
N LEU A 98 -1.15 10.30 -3.88
CA LEU A 98 -1.55 8.90 -3.98
C LEU A 98 -1.99 8.65 -5.42
N ARG A 99 -1.08 8.91 -6.38
CA ARG A 99 -1.34 8.73 -7.82
C ARG A 99 -1.13 7.28 -8.20
N THR A 100 -0.02 6.75 -7.71
CA THR A 100 0.38 5.36 -7.90
C THR A 100 -0.32 4.44 -6.91
N ASP A 101 -0.25 3.15 -7.21
CA ASP A 101 -0.83 2.09 -6.40
C ASP A 101 0.07 1.72 -5.20
N MET A 102 0.13 2.65 -4.26
CA MET A 102 0.99 2.56 -3.08
C MET A 102 0.71 1.31 -2.24
N ILE A 103 -0.53 0.81 -2.25
CA ILE A 103 -0.92 -0.37 -1.48
C ILE A 103 -0.19 -1.62 -2.00
N HIS A 104 -0.24 -1.91 -3.30
CA HIS A 104 0.47 -3.09 -3.80
C HIS A 104 1.99 -2.90 -3.80
N PHE A 105 2.51 -1.68 -3.98
CA PHE A 105 3.94 -1.41 -3.79
C PHE A 105 4.38 -1.73 -2.36
N CYS A 106 3.71 -1.18 -1.34
CA CYS A 106 4.04 -1.46 0.05
C CYS A 106 3.90 -2.96 0.39
N LEU A 107 2.90 -3.65 -0.17
CA LEU A 107 2.77 -5.10 -0.02
C LEU A 107 3.97 -5.85 -0.60
N ALA A 108 4.36 -5.53 -1.83
CA ALA A 108 5.52 -6.12 -2.50
C ALA A 108 6.82 -5.84 -1.73
N GLU A 109 6.96 -4.65 -1.15
CA GLU A 109 8.05 -4.20 -0.28
C GLU A 109 8.02 -4.77 1.14
N SER A 110 7.03 -5.59 1.49
CA SER A 110 6.85 -6.10 2.85
C SER A 110 6.66 -5.00 3.92
N LEU A 111 6.19 -3.83 3.49
CA LEU A 111 5.84 -2.67 4.32
C LEU A 111 4.37 -2.75 4.79
N TYR A 112 4.02 -3.86 5.42
CA TYR A 112 2.62 -4.21 5.70
C TYR A 112 1.90 -3.21 6.61
N LYS A 113 2.61 -2.63 7.57
CA LYS A 113 2.04 -1.58 8.42
C LYS A 113 1.68 -0.33 7.62
N ASN A 114 2.47 0.02 6.59
CA ASN A 114 2.12 1.12 5.70
C ASN A 114 0.84 0.82 4.90
N VAL A 115 0.63 -0.44 4.49
CA VAL A 115 -0.63 -0.87 3.84
C VAL A 115 -1.84 -0.58 4.72
N GLU A 116 -1.76 -0.91 6.01
CA GLU A 116 -2.84 -0.63 6.97
C GLU A 116 -3.17 0.87 7.04
N ILE A 117 -2.14 1.72 7.10
CA ILE A 117 -2.31 3.18 7.13
C ILE A 117 -2.92 3.69 5.83
N LEU A 118 -2.46 3.21 4.67
CA LEU A 118 -2.97 3.62 3.36
C LEU A 118 -4.48 3.32 3.21
N PHE A 119 -4.96 2.19 3.73
CA PHE A 119 -6.38 1.83 3.71
C PHE A 119 -7.29 2.72 4.56
N LYS A 120 -6.72 3.55 5.45
CA LYS A 120 -7.48 4.60 6.15
C LYS A 120 -7.85 5.76 5.20
N TYR A 121 -7.10 5.95 4.12
CA TYR A 121 -7.26 7.06 3.17
C TYR A 121 -7.70 6.61 1.77
N GLN A 122 -7.45 5.36 1.39
CA GLN A 122 -7.84 4.76 0.10
C GLN A 122 -8.90 3.68 0.29
N ASP A 123 -9.90 3.62 -0.59
CA ASP A 123 -10.97 2.63 -0.54
C ASP A 123 -10.48 1.23 -0.88
N ALA A 124 -9.68 1.11 -1.95
CA ALA A 124 -9.13 -0.13 -2.51
C ALA A 124 -7.77 0.13 -3.18
N PRO A 125 -6.93 -0.90 -3.38
CA PRO A 125 -5.72 -0.78 -4.20
C PRO A 125 -6.08 -0.46 -5.66
N ARG A 126 -5.14 0.20 -6.36
CA ARG A 126 -5.35 0.55 -7.77
C ARG A 126 -4.65 -0.45 -8.67
N LYS A 127 -5.27 -0.82 -9.79
CA LYS A 127 -4.60 -1.71 -10.74
C LYS A 127 -3.40 -0.98 -11.36
N SER A 128 -2.24 -1.63 -11.31
CA SER A 128 -0.99 -1.08 -11.83
C SER A 128 -0.14 -2.21 -12.43
N LEU A 129 0.16 -2.08 -13.73
CA LEU A 129 1.06 -3.01 -14.42
C LEU A 129 2.44 -3.04 -13.77
N GLN A 130 2.89 -1.90 -13.24
CA GLN A 130 4.17 -1.78 -12.55
C GLN A 130 4.18 -2.60 -11.25
N SER A 131 3.09 -2.56 -10.47
CA SER A 131 2.96 -3.36 -9.24
C SER A 131 2.99 -4.86 -9.53
N TYR A 132 2.34 -5.29 -10.63
CA TYR A 132 2.39 -6.67 -11.11
C TYR A 132 3.82 -7.10 -11.47
N GLN A 133 4.49 -6.34 -12.34
CA GLN A 133 5.85 -6.63 -12.78
C GLN A 133 6.85 -6.71 -11.62
N GLN A 134 6.72 -5.81 -10.64
CA GLN A 134 7.58 -5.84 -9.46
C GLN A 134 7.32 -7.06 -8.57
N THR A 135 6.06 -7.45 -8.39
CA THR A 135 5.71 -8.65 -7.60
C THR A 135 6.25 -9.91 -8.25
N VAL A 136 6.08 -10.05 -9.57
CA VAL A 136 6.67 -11.13 -10.37
C VAL A 136 8.19 -11.15 -10.22
N SER A 137 8.86 -10.00 -10.42
CA SER A 137 10.32 -9.88 -10.29
C SER A 137 10.81 -10.31 -8.90
N ARG A 138 10.09 -9.92 -7.84
CA ARG A 138 10.43 -10.29 -6.46
C ARG A 138 10.24 -11.77 -6.16
N LEU A 139 9.13 -12.36 -6.61
CA LEU A 139 8.88 -13.78 -6.44
C LEU A 139 9.99 -14.61 -7.10
N ARG A 140 10.39 -14.22 -8.31
CA ARG A 140 11.53 -14.81 -9.02
C ARG A 140 12.85 -14.63 -8.25
N ASN A 141 13.17 -13.41 -7.84
CA ASN A 141 14.44 -13.11 -7.18
C ASN A 141 14.59 -13.77 -5.81
N LYS A 142 13.48 -13.95 -5.08
CA LYS A 142 13.48 -14.58 -3.75
C LYS A 142 13.47 -16.12 -3.82
N GLY A 143 13.36 -16.72 -5.01
CA GLY A 143 13.27 -18.16 -5.17
C GLY A 143 12.11 -18.77 -4.36
N LEU A 144 10.99 -18.03 -4.24
CA LEU A 144 9.86 -18.40 -3.38
C LEU A 144 9.09 -19.57 -3.98
N GLY A 145 9.69 -20.78 -3.98
CA GLY A 145 9.06 -22.09 -4.22
C GLY A 145 8.24 -22.29 -5.49
N LEU A 146 8.07 -21.25 -6.30
CA LEU A 146 7.25 -21.26 -7.49
C LEU A 146 8.02 -21.94 -8.61
N PRO A 147 7.37 -22.87 -9.35
CA PRO A 147 7.95 -23.47 -10.53
C PRO A 147 8.44 -22.40 -11.52
N GLU A 148 9.50 -22.72 -12.26
CA GLU A 148 10.01 -21.82 -13.29
C GLU A 148 8.90 -21.48 -14.31
N GLY A 149 8.73 -20.19 -14.62
CA GLY A 149 7.66 -19.69 -15.49
C GLY A 149 6.27 -19.56 -14.86
N ALA A 150 6.02 -20.08 -13.65
CA ALA A 150 4.72 -19.99 -12.98
C ALA A 150 4.26 -18.54 -12.72
N SER A 151 5.18 -17.56 -12.78
CA SER A 151 4.86 -16.14 -12.59
C SER A 151 4.37 -15.42 -13.85
N THR A 152 4.41 -16.02 -15.05
CA THR A 152 3.92 -15.38 -16.29
C THR A 152 3.15 -16.32 -17.21
N ILE A 153 3.46 -17.63 -17.23
CA ILE A 153 2.84 -18.63 -18.11
C ILE A 153 1.31 -18.60 -18.06
N PRO A 154 0.64 -18.58 -16.88
CA PRO A 154 -0.83 -18.63 -16.86
C PRO A 154 -1.52 -17.44 -17.54
N VAL A 155 -0.83 -16.31 -17.64
CA VAL A 155 -1.30 -15.11 -18.34
C VAL A 155 -1.01 -15.21 -19.83
N GLU A 156 0.17 -15.70 -20.21
CA GLU A 156 0.59 -15.84 -21.60
C GLU A 156 -0.27 -16.88 -22.34
N ASP A 157 -0.64 -17.97 -21.66
CA ASP A 157 -1.49 -19.03 -22.19
C ASP A 157 -3.00 -18.68 -22.15
N GLY A 158 -3.36 -17.50 -21.64
CA GLY A 158 -4.76 -17.06 -21.53
C GLY A 158 -5.60 -17.79 -20.48
N ILE A 159 -4.96 -18.55 -19.57
CA ILE A 159 -5.62 -19.32 -18.51
C ILE A 159 -6.19 -18.38 -17.44
N ALA A 160 -5.50 -17.29 -17.12
CA ALA A 160 -5.96 -16.26 -16.20
C ALA A 160 -5.76 -14.84 -16.75
N THR A 161 -6.61 -13.93 -16.30
CA THR A 161 -6.35 -12.51 -16.49
C THR A 161 -5.15 -12.07 -15.65
N LYS A 162 -4.44 -11.04 -16.11
CA LYS A 162 -3.32 -10.43 -15.36
C LYS A 162 -3.72 -10.04 -13.94
N ASP A 163 -4.89 -9.43 -13.78
CA ASP A 163 -5.39 -8.98 -12.48
C ASP A 163 -5.64 -10.15 -11.53
N ARG A 164 -6.29 -11.20 -12.02
CA ARG A 164 -6.59 -12.38 -11.21
C ARG A 164 -5.31 -13.11 -10.80
N HIS A 165 -4.42 -13.29 -11.76
CA HIS A 165 -3.11 -13.89 -11.51
C HIS A 165 -2.30 -13.07 -10.49
N PHE A 166 -2.33 -11.74 -10.60
CA PHE A 166 -1.65 -10.85 -9.67
C PHE A 166 -2.08 -11.05 -8.21
N LEU A 167 -3.39 -11.13 -7.97
CA LEU A 167 -3.93 -11.38 -6.63
C LEU A 167 -3.48 -12.73 -6.07
N ILE A 168 -3.41 -13.76 -6.93
CA ILE A 168 -2.92 -15.08 -6.53
C ILE A 168 -1.43 -15.03 -6.19
N LEU A 169 -0.61 -14.38 -7.01
CA LEU A 169 0.82 -14.23 -6.74
C LEU A 169 1.09 -13.51 -5.42
N GLN A 170 0.27 -12.53 -5.04
CA GLN A 170 0.36 -11.87 -3.73
C GLN A 170 0.12 -12.84 -2.58
N ILE A 171 -0.84 -13.76 -2.72
CA ILE A 171 -1.10 -14.79 -1.70
C ILE A 171 0.13 -15.67 -1.53
N PHE A 172 0.72 -16.12 -2.64
CA PHE A 172 1.91 -16.98 -2.62
C PHE A 172 3.10 -16.25 -1.97
N ALA A 173 3.30 -14.97 -2.31
CA ALA A 173 4.35 -14.14 -1.72
C ALA A 173 4.24 -14.05 -0.19
N ILE A 174 3.03 -13.87 0.33
CA ILE A 174 2.81 -13.78 1.78
C ILE A 174 2.87 -15.16 2.44
N PHE A 175 2.24 -16.17 1.83
CA PHE A 175 2.22 -17.54 2.34
C PHE A 175 3.63 -18.08 2.57
N PHE A 176 4.50 -18.02 1.54
CA PHE A 176 5.86 -18.54 1.63
C PHE A 176 6.79 -17.72 2.51
N THR A 177 6.45 -16.46 2.84
CA THR A 177 7.27 -15.67 3.77
C THR A 177 6.86 -15.86 5.24
N GLY A 178 5.71 -16.48 5.53
CA GLY A 178 5.27 -16.81 6.88
C GLY A 178 5.00 -15.59 7.79
N ARG A 179 4.81 -14.40 7.21
CA ARG A 179 4.73 -13.14 7.94
C ARG A 179 3.30 -12.77 8.35
N SER A 180 3.04 -12.71 9.66
CA SER A 180 1.71 -12.41 10.21
C SER A 180 1.20 -10.99 9.92
N ASP A 181 2.11 -10.02 9.82
CA ASP A 181 1.79 -8.67 9.37
C ASP A 181 1.36 -8.64 7.90
N GLY A 182 1.96 -9.49 7.07
CA GLY A 182 1.55 -9.71 5.67
C GLY A 182 0.14 -10.28 5.54
N LEU A 183 -0.25 -11.20 6.42
CA LEU A 183 -1.60 -11.77 6.45
C LEU A 183 -2.67 -10.69 6.64
N LYS A 184 -2.48 -9.77 7.59
CA LYS A 184 -3.44 -8.68 7.86
C LYS A 184 -3.57 -7.73 6.67
N ALA A 185 -2.44 -7.34 6.07
CA ALA A 185 -2.45 -6.49 4.87
C ALA A 185 -3.19 -7.16 3.70
N LEU A 186 -2.97 -8.47 3.51
CA LEU A 186 -3.63 -9.26 2.48
C LEU A 186 -5.14 -9.40 2.74
N GLN A 187 -5.56 -9.62 3.98
CA GLN A 187 -6.98 -9.58 4.37
C GLN A 187 -7.61 -8.23 4.01
N MET A 188 -6.96 -7.11 4.31
CA MET A 188 -7.50 -5.78 3.96
C MET A 188 -7.67 -5.61 2.45
N ILE A 189 -6.71 -6.07 1.63
CA ILE A 189 -6.83 -6.09 0.17
C ILE A 189 -8.06 -6.88 -0.26
N TRP A 190 -8.16 -8.15 0.15
CA TRP A 190 -9.28 -9.02 -0.24
C TRP A 190 -10.64 -8.52 0.24
N ARG A 191 -10.67 -7.79 1.36
CA ARG A 191 -11.88 -7.16 1.89
C ARG A 191 -12.29 -5.89 1.15
N SER A 192 -11.37 -5.26 0.42
CA SER A 192 -11.56 -4.00 -0.30
C SER A 192 -11.92 -4.15 -1.78
N ILE A 193 -11.74 -5.33 -2.36
CA ILE A 193 -11.95 -5.59 -3.79
C ILE A 193 -13.19 -6.45 -4.05
N PRO A 194 -13.89 -6.29 -5.19
CA PRO A 194 -15.10 -7.05 -5.50
C PRO A 194 -14.81 -8.49 -5.95
N ASP A 195 -13.53 -8.84 -6.12
CA ASP A 195 -13.09 -10.13 -6.64
C ASP A 195 -13.61 -11.32 -5.82
N PRO A 196 -14.14 -12.38 -6.49
CA PRO A 196 -14.51 -13.64 -5.85
C PRO A 196 -13.35 -14.26 -5.09
N ALA A 197 -13.64 -15.09 -4.08
CA ALA A 197 -12.61 -15.92 -3.45
C ALA A 197 -11.91 -16.84 -4.48
N ILE A 198 -10.67 -17.25 -4.19
CA ILE A 198 -9.92 -18.16 -5.05
C ILE A 198 -10.25 -19.60 -4.69
N HIS A 199 -10.49 -20.43 -5.70
CA HIS A 199 -10.85 -21.83 -5.53
C HIS A 199 -9.62 -22.73 -5.62
N LEU A 200 -9.67 -23.88 -4.94
CA LEU A 200 -8.63 -24.91 -5.05
C LEU A 200 -8.43 -25.38 -6.50
N THR A 201 -9.51 -25.54 -7.26
CA THR A 201 -9.46 -25.94 -8.67
C THR A 201 -8.78 -24.88 -9.54
N GLU A 202 -9.05 -23.59 -9.26
CA GLU A 202 -8.37 -22.47 -9.91
C GLU A 202 -6.87 -22.51 -9.62
N LEU A 203 -6.46 -22.67 -8.35
CA LEU A 203 -5.06 -22.83 -7.97
C LEU A 203 -4.39 -24.02 -8.68
N ALA A 204 -5.06 -25.18 -8.70
CA ALA A 204 -4.54 -26.39 -9.33
C ALA A 204 -4.45 -26.30 -10.86
N SER A 205 -5.26 -25.44 -11.49
CA SER A 205 -5.16 -25.14 -12.92
C SER A 205 -4.01 -24.19 -13.25
N LEU A 206 -3.76 -23.19 -12.39
CA LEU A 206 -2.73 -22.17 -12.61
C LEU A 206 -1.33 -22.65 -12.21
N PHE A 207 -1.27 -23.57 -11.24
CA PHE A 207 -0.02 -24.14 -10.73
C PHE A 207 -0.09 -25.67 -10.76
N PRO A 208 -0.06 -26.31 -11.95
CA PRO A 208 -0.18 -27.76 -12.07
C PRO A 208 0.88 -28.54 -11.28
N ALA A 209 2.07 -27.99 -11.10
CA ALA A 209 3.15 -28.60 -10.32
C ALA A 209 2.83 -28.73 -8.82
N LEU A 210 1.85 -27.97 -8.32
CA LEU A 210 1.38 -28.06 -6.92
C LEU A 210 0.13 -28.93 -6.79
N ARG A 211 -0.42 -29.43 -7.90
CA ARG A 211 -1.61 -30.29 -7.88
C ARG A 211 -1.33 -31.53 -7.04
N ASP A 212 -2.31 -31.92 -6.23
CA ASP A 212 -2.26 -33.11 -5.36
C ASP A 212 -1.11 -33.11 -4.32
N THR A 213 -0.60 -31.92 -3.97
CA THR A 213 0.41 -31.75 -2.89
C THR A 213 -0.22 -31.23 -1.60
N GLU A 214 0.34 -31.56 -0.44
CA GLU A 214 -0.11 -30.97 0.84
C GLU A 214 0.00 -29.43 0.85
N CYS A 215 0.97 -28.90 0.11
CA CYS A 215 1.19 -27.46 -0.06
C CYS A 215 -0.03 -26.75 -0.66
N ILE A 216 -0.70 -27.32 -1.67
CA ILE A 216 -1.86 -26.65 -2.27
C ILE A 216 -3.06 -26.62 -1.30
N ASP A 217 -3.21 -27.63 -0.46
CA ASP A 217 -4.23 -27.66 0.59
C ASP A 217 -3.94 -26.64 1.70
N GLU A 218 -2.67 -26.44 2.06
CA GLU A 218 -2.24 -25.38 2.98
C GLU A 218 -2.51 -23.99 2.41
N ILE A 219 -2.14 -23.75 1.15
CA ILE A 219 -2.42 -22.49 0.45
C ILE A 219 -3.92 -22.25 0.38
N HIS A 220 -4.72 -23.28 0.09
CA HIS A 220 -6.18 -23.15 0.05
C HIS A 220 -6.78 -22.85 1.43
N ARG A 221 -6.28 -23.47 2.51
CA ARG A 221 -6.66 -23.10 3.89
C ARG A 221 -6.29 -21.64 4.18
N PHE A 222 -5.11 -21.20 3.75
CA PHE A 222 -4.68 -19.81 3.88
C PHE A 222 -5.57 -18.84 3.09
N VAL A 223 -5.97 -19.20 1.86
CA VAL A 223 -6.93 -18.45 1.04
C VAL A 223 -8.28 -18.31 1.74
N LYS A 224 -8.80 -19.37 2.36
CA LYS A 224 -10.02 -19.31 3.16
C LYS A 224 -9.87 -18.33 4.33
N HIS A 225 -8.72 -18.37 5.00
CA HIS A 225 -8.44 -17.49 6.13
C HIS A 225 -8.32 -16.01 5.75
N ILE A 226 -7.74 -15.67 4.58
CA ILE A 226 -7.66 -14.27 4.12
C ILE A 226 -9.00 -13.74 3.61
N THR A 227 -9.79 -14.59 2.97
CA THR A 227 -11.03 -14.17 2.31
C THR A 227 -12.25 -14.21 3.23
N GLY A 228 -12.20 -14.97 4.33
CA GLY A 228 -13.28 -15.11 5.31
C GLY A 228 -14.55 -15.77 4.77
N GLU A 229 -14.46 -16.44 3.62
CA GLU A 229 -15.60 -17.09 2.97
C GLU A 229 -15.25 -18.54 2.61
N GLU A 230 -16.14 -19.45 2.99
CA GLU A 230 -16.19 -20.80 2.45
C GLU A 230 -17.02 -20.76 1.17
N SER A 231 -16.39 -20.96 0.01
CA SER A 231 -17.16 -21.28 -1.18
C SER A 231 -16.49 -22.41 -1.95
N LEU A 232 -17.23 -23.50 -2.12
CA LEU A 232 -16.84 -24.63 -2.97
C LEU A 232 -16.99 -24.32 -4.47
N VAL A 233 -17.69 -23.23 -4.82
CA VAL A 233 -18.03 -22.84 -6.19
C VAL A 233 -17.67 -21.38 -6.46
N HIS A 234 -17.31 -21.05 -7.70
CA HIS A 234 -17.10 -19.68 -8.13
C HIS A 234 -18.40 -18.88 -8.02
N GLN A 235 -18.54 -18.15 -6.92
CA GLN A 235 -19.70 -17.32 -6.64
C GLN A 235 -19.26 -15.87 -6.38
N PRO A 236 -20.09 -14.89 -6.78
CA PRO A 236 -19.92 -13.52 -6.35
C PRO A 236 -19.86 -13.42 -4.81
N ARG A 237 -19.16 -12.40 -4.32
CA ARG A 237 -19.12 -12.10 -2.89
C ARG A 237 -20.52 -11.83 -2.34
N LYS A 238 -20.70 -12.05 -1.03
CA LYS A 238 -22.00 -11.76 -0.37
C LYS A 238 -22.37 -10.28 -0.53
N LEU A 239 -23.66 -9.97 -0.54
CA LEU A 239 -24.16 -8.59 -0.64
C LEU A 239 -23.52 -7.64 0.38
N LYS A 240 -23.32 -8.10 1.62
CA LYS A 240 -22.66 -7.32 2.68
C LYS A 240 -21.25 -6.85 2.27
N HIS A 241 -20.50 -7.67 1.53
CA HIS A 241 -19.17 -7.33 1.01
C HIS A 241 -19.26 -6.23 -0.05
N PHE A 242 -20.19 -6.33 -0.99
CA PHE A 242 -20.45 -5.27 -1.96
C PHE A 242 -20.85 -3.96 -1.28
N CYS A 243 -21.74 -4.01 -0.28
CA CYS A 243 -22.10 -2.83 0.50
C CYS A 243 -20.87 -2.16 1.15
N ARG A 244 -19.94 -2.94 1.72
CA ARG A 244 -18.68 -2.40 2.27
C ARG A 244 -17.89 -1.63 1.23
N ILE A 245 -17.67 -2.24 0.06
CA ILE A 245 -16.88 -1.63 -1.02
C ILE A 245 -17.56 -0.35 -1.50
N THR A 246 -18.87 -0.40 -1.75
CA THR A 246 -19.65 0.76 -2.20
C THR A 246 -19.59 1.92 -1.20
N ILE A 247 -19.75 1.64 0.10
CA ILE A 247 -19.66 2.67 1.15
C ILE A 247 -18.24 3.26 1.20
N ARG A 248 -17.20 2.42 1.22
CA ARG A 248 -15.81 2.89 1.25
C ARG A 248 -15.48 3.74 0.03
N LYS A 249 -15.89 3.31 -1.16
CA LYS A 249 -15.70 4.03 -2.42
C LYS A 249 -16.38 5.40 -2.36
N GLY A 250 -17.65 5.46 -1.98
CA GLY A 250 -18.37 6.73 -1.83
C GLY A 250 -17.74 7.68 -0.80
N LEU A 251 -17.25 7.15 0.33
CA LEU A 251 -16.51 7.95 1.30
C LEU A 251 -15.16 8.45 0.75
N SER A 252 -14.42 7.61 0.01
CA SER A 252 -13.13 7.99 -0.57
C SER A 252 -13.28 9.04 -1.66
N GLU A 253 -14.26 8.88 -2.55
CA GLU A 253 -14.59 9.85 -3.61
C GLU A 253 -14.93 11.23 -3.03
N ASN A 254 -15.60 11.24 -1.88
CA ASN A 254 -15.94 12.45 -1.13
C ASN A 254 -14.85 12.92 -0.15
N ARG A 255 -13.65 12.31 -0.16
CA ARG A 255 -12.53 12.63 0.75
C ARG A 255 -12.94 12.61 2.23
N ASN A 256 -13.76 11.62 2.59
CA ASN A 256 -14.28 11.41 3.93
C ASN A 256 -14.00 10.01 4.46
N LEU A 257 -13.21 9.17 3.78
CA LEU A 257 -12.95 7.80 4.25
C LEU A 257 -12.30 7.78 5.65
N PHE A 258 -11.30 8.63 5.87
CA PHE A 258 -10.55 8.71 7.12
C PHE A 258 -11.43 9.13 8.31
N THR A 259 -12.23 10.19 8.16
CA THR A 259 -13.01 10.79 9.26
C THR A 259 -14.51 10.47 9.24
N GLY A 260 -15.02 9.97 8.12
CA GLY A 260 -16.45 9.88 7.83
C GLY A 260 -17.11 8.60 8.34
N ILE A 261 -16.37 7.49 8.47
CA ILE A 261 -16.95 6.22 8.95
C ILE A 261 -17.58 6.38 10.34
N GLY A 262 -16.91 7.09 11.25
CA GLY A 262 -17.43 7.35 12.59
C GLY A 262 -18.65 8.28 12.63
N LYS A 263 -18.92 9.00 11.53
CA LYS A 263 -20.04 9.93 11.41
C LYS A 263 -21.29 9.30 10.78
N LEU A 264 -21.21 8.04 10.35
CA LEU A 264 -22.34 7.34 9.71
C LEU A 264 -23.43 6.89 10.70
N GLY A 265 -23.20 7.00 12.01
CA GLY A 265 -24.16 6.53 13.04
C GLY A 265 -24.33 5.01 13.09
N LEU A 266 -23.40 4.25 12.49
CA LEU A 266 -23.46 2.79 12.46
C LEU A 266 -22.96 2.18 13.77
N PRO A 267 -23.47 1.00 14.18
CA PRO A 267 -22.90 0.21 15.27
C PRO A 267 -21.40 -0.05 15.10
N SER A 268 -20.65 -0.14 16.20
CA SER A 268 -19.18 -0.29 16.19
C SER A 268 -18.71 -1.47 15.35
N SER A 269 -19.42 -2.61 15.38
CA SER A 269 -19.10 -3.79 14.58
C SER A 269 -19.17 -3.53 13.07
N LEU A 270 -20.14 -2.71 12.62
CA LEU A 270 -20.24 -2.30 11.21
C LEU A 270 -19.18 -1.26 10.84
N GLN A 271 -18.79 -0.39 11.78
CA GLN A 271 -17.68 0.54 11.55
C GLN A 271 -16.36 -0.21 11.36
N LEU A 272 -16.04 -1.18 12.23
CA LEU A 272 -14.86 -2.04 12.09
C LEU A 272 -14.89 -2.82 10.76
N PHE A 273 -16.08 -3.32 10.39
CA PHE A 273 -16.28 -3.98 9.10
C PHE A 273 -15.95 -3.09 7.91
N ILE A 274 -16.40 -1.82 7.91
CA ILE A 274 -16.11 -0.84 6.86
C ILE A 274 -14.65 -0.39 6.90
N ARG A 275 -14.01 -0.35 8.08
CA ARG A 275 -12.58 -0.04 8.25
C ARG A 275 -11.66 -1.19 7.82
N LEU A 276 -12.20 -2.37 7.51
CA LEU A 276 -11.46 -3.60 7.18
C LEU A 276 -10.75 -4.24 8.39
N GLU A 277 -11.14 -3.88 9.61
CA GLU A 277 -10.45 -4.22 10.88
C GLU A 277 -11.04 -5.44 11.60
N ASN A 278 -12.06 -6.09 11.03
CA ASN A 278 -12.88 -7.11 11.70
C ASN A 278 -12.57 -8.56 11.30
#